data_AF-A0A2G6WJL7-F1
#
_entry.id   AF-A0A2G6WJL7-F1
#
_cell.length_a   1.000
_cell.length_b   1.000
_cell.length_c   1.000
_cell.angle_alpha   90.00
_cell.angle_beta   90.00
_cell.angle_gamma   90.00
#
_symmetry.space_group_name_H-M   'P 1'
#
loop_
_entity.id
_entity.type
_entity.pdbx_description
1 polymer ?
#
loop_
_entity_poly.entity_id
_entity_poly.type
_entity_poly.pdbx_seq_one_letter_code
_entity_poly.pdbx_strand_id
1 'polypeptide(L)'
;MKPTLRFLFALLFILNSNSFFAQEKTEKETQKEQSDYTKKLINERQALKKEQKRIDNHLRDLKNSEKDIENTSNKIEKLEAKQSKLESKINTTSLSPEDLQKQKIKTKKEDIEIEKLKLKKIQQQNKMESLKAQY
;
A
#
# COMPACT_ATOMS: atom_id res chain seq x y z
N MET A 1 51.78 3.23 -64.19
CA MET A 1 51.89 3.76 -62.81
C MET A 1 53.16 3.22 -62.17
N LYS A 2 53.98 4.08 -61.56
CA LYS A 2 55.20 3.67 -60.86
C LYS A 2 54.83 2.75 -59.67
N PRO A 3 55.56 1.66 -59.42
CA PRO A 3 55.23 0.67 -58.39
C PRO A 3 55.17 1.27 -56.98
N THR A 4 55.97 2.31 -56.73
CA THR A 4 55.98 3.08 -55.47
C THR A 4 54.65 3.78 -55.17
N LEU A 5 53.98 4.32 -56.20
CA LEU A 5 52.69 4.99 -56.03
C LEU A 5 51.58 3.98 -55.73
N ARG A 6 51.63 2.79 -56.34
CA ARG A 6 50.68 1.69 -56.06
C ARG A 6 50.81 1.18 -54.62
N PHE A 7 52.04 1.08 -54.11
CA PHE A 7 52.30 0.70 -52.72
C PHE A 7 51.78 1.75 -51.73
N LEU A 8 51.97 3.05 -52.03
CA LEU A 8 51.44 4.14 -51.21
C LEU A 8 49.91 4.08 -51.12
N PHE A 9 49.22 3.87 -52.24
CA PHE A 9 47.76 3.72 -52.25
C PHE A 9 47.28 2.48 -51.48
N ALA A 10 47.97 1.34 -51.60
CA ALA A 10 47.65 0.14 -50.83
C ALA A 10 47.82 0.36 -49.31
N LEU A 11 48.90 1.05 -48.90
CA LEU A 11 49.15 1.38 -47.50
C LEU A 11 48.06 2.31 -46.93
N LEU A 12 47.68 3.35 -47.69
CA LEU A 12 46.60 4.26 -47.32
C LEU A 12 45.25 3.56 -47.21
N PHE A 13 44.98 2.57 -48.07
CA PHE A 13 43.75 1.78 -48.01
C PHE A 13 43.70 0.89 -46.77
N ILE A 14 44.81 0.24 -46.42
CA ILE A 14 44.93 -0.59 -45.21
C ILE A 14 44.77 0.26 -43.94
N LEU A 15 45.41 1.44 -43.89
CA LEU A 15 45.29 2.37 -42.76
C LEU A 15 43.86 2.87 -42.56
N ASN A 16 43.14 3.19 -43.65
CA ASN A 16 41.74 3.59 -43.55
C ASN A 16 40.80 2.43 -43.16
N SER A 17 41.08 1.20 -43.59
CA SER A 17 40.26 0.04 -43.23
C SER A 17 40.29 -0.26 -41.73
N ASN A 18 41.45 -0.13 -41.08
CA ASN A 18 41.59 -0.35 -39.64
C ASN A 18 40.81 0.69 -38.82
N SER A 19 40.81 1.95 -39.24
CA SER A 19 40.03 3.02 -38.60
C SER A 19 38.53 2.78 -38.70
N PHE A 20 38.04 2.31 -39.85
CA PHE A 20 36.62 1.98 -40.05
C PHE A 20 36.17 0.81 -39.18
N PHE A 21 36.96 -0.28 -39.12
CA PHE A 21 36.65 -1.43 -38.27
C PHE A 21 36.72 -1.10 -36.76
N ALA A 22 37.65 -0.24 -36.34
CA ALA A 22 37.72 0.23 -34.96
C ALA A 22 36.48 1.09 -34.62
N GLN A 23 36.09 1.99 -35.53
CA GLN A 23 34.90 2.83 -35.36
C GLN A 23 33.61 1.98 -35.29
N GLU A 24 33.43 1.01 -36.18
CA GLU A 24 32.26 0.12 -36.19
C GLU A 24 32.15 -0.70 -34.90
N LYS A 25 33.27 -1.16 -34.34
CA LYS A 25 33.29 -1.86 -33.04
C LYS A 25 32.88 -0.93 -31.90
N THR A 26 33.43 0.27 -31.84
CA THR A 26 33.08 1.26 -30.81
C THR A 26 31.61 1.68 -30.89
N GLU A 27 31.05 1.82 -32.10
CA GLU A 27 29.63 2.14 -32.30
C GLU A 27 28.72 0.99 -31.84
N LYS A 28 29.08 -0.26 -32.15
CA LYS A 28 28.35 -1.44 -31.67
C LYS A 28 28.40 -1.57 -30.15
N GLU A 29 29.55 -1.33 -29.53
CA GLU A 29 29.71 -1.34 -28.07
C GLU A 29 28.88 -0.23 -27.42
N THR A 30 28.96 1.00 -27.95
CA THR A 30 28.15 2.14 -27.47
C THR A 30 26.65 1.88 -27.60
N GLN A 31 26.19 1.31 -28.73
CA GLN A 31 24.79 0.94 -28.91
C GLN A 31 24.34 -0.15 -27.91
N LYS A 32 25.22 -1.10 -27.60
CA LYS A 32 24.94 -2.17 -26.65
C LYS A 32 24.81 -1.60 -25.23
N GLU A 33 25.73 -0.73 -24.83
CA GLU A 33 25.67 -0.02 -23.55
C GLU A 33 24.41 0.85 -23.41
N GLN A 34 24.06 1.61 -24.45
CA GLN A 34 22.83 2.40 -24.50
C GLN A 34 21.58 1.52 -24.40
N SER A 35 21.55 0.39 -25.10
CA SER A 35 20.45 -0.59 -25.03
C SER A 35 20.31 -1.16 -23.62
N ASP A 36 21.42 -1.56 -22.99
CA ASP A 36 21.41 -2.14 -21.65
C ASP A 36 21.04 -1.10 -20.59
N TYR A 37 21.50 0.14 -20.72
CA TYR A 37 21.06 1.25 -19.88
C TYR A 37 19.56 1.53 -20.02
N THR A 38 19.05 1.55 -21.26
CA THR A 38 17.61 1.74 -21.52
C THR A 38 16.78 0.61 -20.90
N LYS A 39 17.22 -0.64 -21.02
CA LYS A 39 16.58 -1.79 -20.37
C LYS A 39 16.57 -1.66 -18.85
N LYS A 40 17.69 -1.25 -18.24
CA LYS A 40 17.78 -1.00 -16.79
C LYS A 40 16.79 0.08 -16.36
N LEU A 41 16.74 1.21 -17.05
CA LEU A 41 15.77 2.27 -16.78
C LEU A 41 14.31 1.81 -16.90
N ILE A 42 13.99 1.01 -17.93
CA ILE A 42 12.64 0.44 -18.08
C ILE A 42 12.31 -0.47 -16.90
N ASN A 43 13.24 -1.33 -16.50
CA ASN A 43 13.07 -2.25 -15.37
C ASN A 43 12.89 -1.50 -14.05
N GLU A 44 13.71 -0.48 -13.78
CA GLU A 44 13.59 0.38 -12.59
C GLU A 44 12.26 1.12 -12.57
N ARG A 45 11.83 1.69 -13.71
CA ARG A 45 10.52 2.36 -13.83
C ARG A 45 9.37 1.39 -13.58
N GLN A 46 9.48 0.15 -14.03
CA GLN A 46 8.49 -0.88 -13.74
C GLN A 46 8.48 -1.29 -12.27
N ALA A 47 9.65 -1.42 -11.64
CA ALA A 47 9.78 -1.71 -10.22
C ALA A 47 9.16 -0.58 -9.37
N LEU A 48 9.50 0.67 -9.66
CA LEU A 48 8.91 1.84 -9.01
C LEU A 48 7.39 1.90 -9.16
N LYS A 49 6.86 1.59 -10.35
CA LYS A 49 5.41 1.53 -10.56
C LYS A 49 4.74 0.42 -9.74
N LYS A 50 5.41 -0.70 -9.52
CA LYS A 50 4.91 -1.78 -8.66
C LYS A 50 4.91 -1.36 -7.19
N GLU A 51 6.01 -0.77 -6.72
CA GLU A 51 6.11 -0.25 -5.35
C GLU A 51 5.09 0.86 -5.10
N GLN A 52 4.90 1.81 -6.03
CA GLN A 52 3.87 2.85 -5.90
C GLN A 52 2.47 2.23 -5.74
N LYS A 53 2.12 1.23 -6.56
CA LYS A 53 0.82 0.54 -6.42
C LYS A 53 0.69 -0.18 -5.08
N ARG A 54 1.78 -0.74 -4.56
CA ARG A 54 1.81 -1.40 -3.25
C ARG A 54 1.58 -0.39 -2.12
N ILE A 55 2.24 0.78 -2.18
CA ILE A 55 2.00 1.90 -1.25
C ILE A 55 0.54 2.34 -1.31
N ASP A 56 0.01 2.59 -2.51
CA ASP A 56 -1.36 3.08 -2.69
C ASP A 56 -2.41 2.11 -2.12
N ASN A 57 -2.21 0.81 -2.37
CA ASN A 57 -3.06 -0.23 -1.80
C ASN A 57 -2.96 -0.26 -0.27
N HIS A 58 -1.74 -0.17 0.27
CA HIS A 58 -1.51 -0.16 1.70
C HIS A 58 -2.19 1.03 2.40
N LEU A 59 -2.06 2.23 1.83
CA LEU A 59 -2.74 3.44 2.32
C LEU A 59 -4.26 3.29 2.30
N ARG A 60 -4.81 2.68 1.24
CA ARG A 60 -6.25 2.42 1.15
C ARG A 60 -6.70 1.45 2.24
N ASP A 61 -5.95 0.40 2.51
CA ASP A 61 -6.28 -0.59 3.52
C ASP A 61 -6.21 0.01 4.93
N LEU A 62 -5.22 0.85 5.21
CA LEU A 62 -5.14 1.63 6.45
C LEU A 62 -6.36 2.54 6.64
N LYS A 63 -6.71 3.33 5.61
CA LYS A 63 -7.86 4.23 5.65
C LYS A 63 -9.18 3.48 5.87
N ASN A 64 -9.35 2.33 5.23
CA ASN A 64 -10.52 1.49 5.44
C ASN A 64 -10.58 0.96 6.87
N SER A 65 -9.44 0.52 7.42
CA SER A 65 -9.35 0.06 8.81
C SER A 65 -9.68 1.17 9.82
N GLU A 66 -9.22 2.42 9.58
CA GLU A 66 -9.58 3.58 10.40
C GLU A 66 -11.08 3.81 10.42
N LYS A 67 -11.70 3.82 9.24
CA LYS A 67 -13.14 4.01 9.09
C LYS A 67 -13.95 2.91 9.80
N ASP A 68 -13.48 1.67 9.74
CA ASP A 68 -14.14 0.55 10.41
C ASP A 68 -14.08 0.67 11.94
N ILE A 69 -12.96 1.14 12.49
CA ILE A 69 -12.79 1.43 13.91
C ILE A 69 -13.71 2.59 14.33
N GLU A 70 -13.72 3.68 13.56
CA GLU A 70 -14.57 4.85 13.80
C GLU A 70 -16.05 4.48 13.81
N ASN A 71 -16.51 3.73 12.80
CA ASN A 71 -17.89 3.23 12.73
C ASN A 71 -18.28 2.38 13.94
N THR A 72 -17.35 1.56 14.42
CA THR A 72 -17.57 0.72 15.59
C THR A 72 -17.60 1.55 16.87
N SER A 73 -16.73 2.55 17.00
CA SER A 73 -16.73 3.51 18.13
C SER A 73 -18.05 4.27 18.19
N ASN A 74 -18.50 4.83 17.06
CA ASN A 74 -19.77 5.56 16.97
C ASN A 74 -20.98 4.69 17.37
N LYS A 75 -20.95 3.38 17.09
CA LYS A 75 -22.01 2.45 17.51
C LYS A 75 -21.97 2.21 19.02
N ILE A 76 -20.77 2.02 19.58
CA ILE A 76 -20.59 1.86 21.04
C ILE A 76 -21.12 3.10 21.76
N GLU A 77 -20.69 4.30 21.35
CA GLU A 77 -21.10 5.57 21.98
C GLU A 77 -22.63 5.77 21.96
N LYS A 78 -23.29 5.44 20.84
CA LYS A 78 -24.75 5.52 20.73
C LYS A 78 -25.46 4.55 21.67
N LEU A 79 -24.94 3.33 21.81
CA LEU A 79 -25.51 2.32 22.71
C LEU A 79 -25.28 2.68 24.18
N GLU A 80 -24.07 3.13 24.54
CA GLU A 80 -23.75 3.60 25.90
C GLU A 80 -24.61 4.81 26.31
N ALA A 81 -24.82 5.77 25.39
CA ALA A 81 -25.70 6.91 25.64
C ALA A 81 -27.16 6.49 25.83
N LYS A 82 -27.63 5.49 25.08
CA LYS A 82 -28.98 4.93 25.22
C LYS A 82 -29.13 4.17 26.55
N GLN A 83 -28.12 3.41 26.94
CA GLN A 83 -28.07 2.68 28.19
C GLN A 83 -28.12 3.63 29.39
N SER A 84 -27.29 4.68 29.41
CA SER A 84 -27.28 5.68 30.49
C SER A 84 -28.66 6.34 30.68
N LYS A 85 -29.39 6.59 29.58
CA LYS A 85 -30.78 7.09 29.62
C LYS A 85 -31.78 6.05 30.15
N LEU A 86 -31.55 4.76 29.93
CA LEU A 86 -32.37 3.69 30.46
C LEU A 86 -32.13 3.48 31.96
N GLU A 87 -30.88 3.48 32.40
CA GLU A 87 -30.51 3.36 33.81
C GLU A 87 -31.05 4.53 34.65
N SER A 88 -30.93 5.76 34.16
CA SER A 88 -31.52 6.92 34.84
C SER A 88 -33.03 6.81 34.98
N LYS A 89 -33.76 6.33 33.95
CA LYS A 89 -35.21 6.07 34.04
C LYS A 89 -35.56 4.98 35.06
N ILE A 90 -34.78 3.90 35.10
CA ILE A 90 -34.96 2.81 36.07
C ILE A 90 -34.79 3.32 37.50
N ASN A 91 -33.80 4.18 37.74
CA ASN A 91 -33.48 4.69 39.08
C ASN A 91 -34.44 5.79 39.57
N THR A 92 -35.07 6.53 38.66
CA THR A 92 -35.91 7.70 39.00
C THR A 92 -37.41 7.41 39.01
N THR A 93 -37.85 6.36 38.31
CA THR A 93 -39.28 6.04 38.17
C THR A 93 -39.65 4.89 39.10
N SER A 94 -40.72 5.02 39.90
CA SER A 94 -41.25 3.87 40.65
C SER A 94 -41.92 2.90 39.67
N LEU A 95 -41.16 1.90 39.22
CA LEU A 95 -41.64 0.85 38.32
C LEU A 95 -42.25 -0.31 39.12
N SER A 96 -43.21 -1.01 38.54
CA SER A 96 -43.68 -2.28 39.08
C SER A 96 -42.51 -3.30 39.11
N PRO A 97 -42.52 -4.30 40.01
CA PRO A 97 -41.47 -5.32 40.05
C PRO A 97 -41.26 -6.04 38.72
N GLU A 98 -42.33 -6.27 37.97
CA GLU A 98 -42.31 -6.96 36.68
C GLU A 98 -41.69 -6.08 35.58
N ASP A 99 -42.05 -4.79 35.54
CA ASP A 99 -41.47 -3.84 34.59
C ASP A 99 -40.01 -3.56 34.88
N LEU A 100 -39.63 -3.50 36.16
CA LEU A 100 -38.25 -3.37 36.60
C LEU A 100 -37.41 -4.56 36.10
N GLN A 101 -37.94 -5.79 36.21
CA GLN A 101 -37.24 -6.98 35.75
C GLN A 101 -37.09 -7.01 34.23
N LYS A 102 -38.14 -6.63 33.47
CA LYS A 102 -38.07 -6.48 32.00
C LYS A 102 -37.02 -5.46 31.58
N GLN A 103 -36.97 -4.30 32.25
CA GLN A 103 -35.97 -3.26 31.98
C GLN A 103 -34.55 -3.75 32.29
N LYS A 104 -34.32 -4.42 33.44
CA LYS A 104 -33.01 -5.00 33.78
C LYS A 104 -32.52 -6.04 32.76
N ILE A 105 -33.41 -6.90 32.26
CA ILE A 105 -33.06 -7.87 31.21
C ILE A 105 -32.67 -7.14 29.92
N LYS A 106 -33.39 -6.07 29.56
CA LYS A 106 -33.08 -5.26 28.39
C LYS A 106 -31.71 -4.58 28.52
N THR A 107 -31.41 -3.97 29.66
CA THR A 107 -30.10 -3.37 29.93
C THR A 107 -28.98 -4.40 29.79
N LYS A 108 -29.12 -5.58 30.41
CA LYS A 108 -28.12 -6.65 30.28
C LYS A 108 -27.91 -7.14 28.84
N LYS A 109 -28.97 -7.17 28.02
CA LYS A 109 -28.84 -7.51 26.59
C LYS A 109 -28.04 -6.44 25.84
N GLU A 110 -28.29 -5.16 26.12
CA GLU A 110 -27.55 -4.04 25.54
C GLU A 110 -26.08 -4.04 26.01
N ASP A 111 -25.80 -4.37 27.28
CA ASP A 111 -24.44 -4.54 27.82
C ASP A 111 -23.63 -5.57 27.04
N ILE A 112 -24.21 -6.75 26.82
CA ILE A 112 -23.59 -7.82 26.05
C ILE A 112 -23.29 -7.38 24.61
N GLU A 113 -24.18 -6.58 24.01
CA GLU A 113 -23.97 -6.05 22.66
C GLU A 113 -22.83 -5.03 22.62
N ILE A 114 -22.74 -4.15 23.62
CA ILE A 114 -21.64 -3.20 23.79
C ILE A 114 -20.31 -3.94 23.97
N GLU A 115 -20.25 -4.96 24.81
CA GLU A 115 -19.03 -5.77 25.02
C GLU A 115 -18.58 -6.47 23.74
N LYS A 116 -19.51 -7.04 22.97
CA LYS A 116 -19.20 -7.63 21.66
C LYS A 116 -18.61 -6.60 20.69
N LEU A 117 -19.14 -5.39 20.67
CA LEU A 117 -18.61 -4.30 19.83
C LEU A 117 -17.24 -3.81 20.33
N LYS A 118 -17.01 -3.75 21.64
CA LYS A 118 -15.70 -3.42 22.22
C LYS A 118 -14.64 -4.46 21.84
N LEU A 119 -14.98 -5.76 21.94
CA LEU A 119 -14.12 -6.85 21.46
C LEU A 119 -13.82 -6.72 19.97
N LYS A 120 -14.83 -6.42 19.15
CA LYS A 120 -14.66 -6.19 17.72
C LYS A 120 -13.73 -5.01 17.43
N LYS A 121 -13.86 -3.91 18.19
CA LYS A 121 -12.98 -2.73 18.06
C LYS A 121 -11.52 -3.09 18.36
N ILE A 122 -11.26 -3.87 19.41
CA ILE A 122 -9.92 -4.36 19.74
C ILE A 122 -9.36 -5.21 18.59
N GLN A 123 -10.15 -6.13 18.03
CA GLN A 123 -9.72 -6.94 16.89
C GLN A 123 -9.38 -6.09 15.66
N GLN A 124 -10.16 -5.03 15.40
CA GLN A 124 -9.90 -4.08 14.31
C GLN A 124 -8.62 -3.27 14.56
N GLN A 125 -8.37 -2.84 15.80
CA GLN A 125 -7.15 -2.13 16.18
C GLN A 125 -5.92 -3.03 16.01
N ASN A 126 -5.97 -4.27 16.48
CA ASN A 126 -4.88 -5.24 16.30
C ASN A 126 -4.61 -5.51 14.81
N LYS A 127 -5.67 -5.60 13.99
CA LYS A 127 -5.53 -5.73 12.54
C LYS A 127 -4.87 -4.49 11.93
N MET A 128 -5.26 -3.29 12.35
CA MET A 128 -4.64 -2.04 11.90
C MET A 128 -3.17 -1.95 12.28
N GLU A 129 -2.80 -2.34 13.50
CA GLU A 129 -1.41 -2.41 13.96
C GLU A 129 -0.59 -3.40 13.14
N SER A 130 -1.17 -4.56 12.83
CA SER A 130 -0.52 -5.55 11.96
C SER A 130 -0.31 -5.01 10.53
N LEU A 131 -1.22 -4.19 10.01
CA LEU A 131 -1.04 -3.51 8.73
C LEU A 131 0.12 -2.50 8.84
N LYS A 132 0.10 -1.63 9.84
CA LYS A 132 1.18 -0.65 10.06
C LYS A 132 2.57 -1.29 10.18
N ALA A 133 2.67 -2.49 10.75
CA ALA A 133 3.92 -3.21 10.91
C ALA A 133 4.42 -3.91 9.62
N GLN A 134 3.59 -4.04 8.59
CA GLN A 134 3.95 -4.65 7.30
C GLN A 134 4.61 -3.67 6.32
N TYR A 135 4.72 -2.40 6.70
CA TYR A 135 5.38 -1.34 5.95
C TYR A 135 6.59 -0.81 6.72
#